data_AF-A0A8S9PSV2-F1
#
_entry.id   AF-A0A8S9PSV2-F1
#
_cell.length_a   1.000
_cell.length_b   1.000
_cell.length_c   1.000
_cell.angle_alpha   90.00
_cell.angle_beta   90.00
_cell.angle_gamma   90.00
#
_symmetry.space_group_name_H-M   'P 1'
#
loop_
_entity.id
_entity.type
_entity.pdbx_description
1 polymer ?
#
loop_
_entity_poly.entity_id
_entity_poly.type
_entity_poly.pdbx_seq_one_letter_code
_entity_poly.pdbx_strand_id
1 'polypeptide(L)'
;MHESSHQKLNFILGTAPMWDRVELKGSKIVLGEFLEFKGKQEDTLALKQIKRSKVDRISIQQTSMLGFAPSRLQVRYSYRDYRSEGRSGSESKEVTVRSSTEVLFQPRDSTKIKKFKLSSLLSISLSA
;
A
#
# COMPACT_ATOMS: atom_id res chain seq x y z
N MET A 1 -29.39 -8.30 24.09
CA MET A 1 -28.63 -7.15 23.55
C MET A 1 -27.17 -7.46 23.19
N HIS A 2 -26.70 -8.72 23.29
CA HIS A 2 -25.30 -9.10 22.97
C HIS A 2 -25.11 -9.57 21.50
N GLU A 3 -26.18 -10.01 20.83
CA GLU A 3 -26.12 -10.53 19.45
C GLU A 3 -25.80 -9.47 18.38
N SER A 4 -26.23 -8.21 18.56
CA SER A 4 -25.98 -7.15 17.57
C SER A 4 -24.50 -6.78 17.49
N SER A 5 -23.79 -6.80 18.63
CA SER A 5 -22.34 -6.59 18.69
C SER A 5 -21.59 -7.73 18.01
N HIS A 6 -21.98 -8.98 18.23
CA HIS A 6 -21.39 -10.14 17.54
C HIS A 6 -21.66 -10.14 16.04
N GLN A 7 -22.88 -9.77 15.61
CA GLN A 7 -23.21 -9.64 14.19
C GLN A 7 -22.41 -8.53 13.51
N LYS A 8 -22.25 -7.38 14.16
CA LYS A 8 -21.42 -6.28 13.65
C LYS A 8 -19.95 -6.66 13.62
N LEU A 9 -19.45 -7.36 14.62
CA LEU A 9 -18.08 -7.86 14.65
C LEU A 9 -17.84 -8.91 13.55
N ASN A 10 -18.77 -9.86 13.35
CA ASN A 10 -18.72 -10.84 12.27
C ASN A 10 -18.85 -10.20 10.89
N PHE A 11 -19.63 -9.13 10.76
CA PHE A 11 -19.69 -8.33 9.53
C PHE A 11 -18.35 -7.60 9.29
N ILE A 12 -17.75 -6.99 10.31
CA ILE A 12 -16.45 -6.30 10.19
C ILE A 12 -15.33 -7.30 9.91
N LEU A 13 -15.30 -8.46 10.57
CA LEU A 13 -14.32 -9.52 10.35
C LEU A 13 -14.54 -10.25 9.02
N GLY A 14 -15.80 -10.40 8.58
CA GLY A 14 -16.17 -10.95 7.28
C GLY A 14 -15.94 -9.97 6.11
N THR A 15 -15.79 -8.68 6.39
CA THR A 15 -15.50 -7.62 5.41
C THR A 15 -14.07 -7.08 5.53
N ALA A 16 -13.29 -7.55 6.52
CA ALA A 16 -11.89 -7.24 6.63
C ALA A 16 -11.22 -7.67 5.31
N PRO A 17 -10.49 -6.77 4.63
CA PRO A 17 -9.96 -7.07 3.31
C PRO A 17 -9.01 -8.26 3.43
N MET A 18 -9.45 -9.43 2.95
CA MET A 18 -8.63 -10.65 2.91
C MET A 18 -7.45 -10.53 1.94
N TRP A 19 -7.48 -9.51 1.08
CA TRP A 19 -6.56 -9.32 -0.03
C TRP A 19 -5.94 -7.94 0.03
N ASP A 20 -4.70 -7.85 -0.44
CA ASP A 20 -4.04 -6.59 -0.69
C ASP A 20 -4.76 -5.88 -1.83
N ARG A 21 -4.66 -4.55 -1.84
CA ARG A 21 -5.34 -3.68 -2.79
C ARG A 21 -4.33 -2.70 -3.36
N VAL A 22 -4.28 -2.57 -4.68
CA VAL A 22 -3.65 -1.43 -5.35
C VAL A 22 -4.73 -0.55 -5.99
N GLU A 23 -4.67 0.73 -5.72
CA GLU A 23 -5.56 1.74 -6.29
C GLU A 23 -4.80 2.53 -7.34
N LEU A 24 -5.27 2.47 -8.59
CA LEU A 24 -4.68 3.19 -9.71
C LEU A 24 -5.31 4.56 -9.89
N LYS A 25 -4.57 5.47 -10.53
CA LYS A 25 -5.15 6.70 -11.09
C LYS A 25 -6.34 6.35 -12.00
N GLY A 26 -7.40 7.15 -11.93
CA GLY A 26 -8.69 6.82 -12.58
C GLY A 26 -9.58 5.89 -11.75
N SER A 27 -9.33 5.77 -10.44
CA SER A 27 -10.15 5.03 -9.46
C SER A 27 -10.33 3.54 -9.76
N LYS A 28 -9.45 2.95 -10.58
CA LYS A 28 -9.42 1.51 -10.81
C LYS A 28 -8.77 0.81 -9.64
N ILE A 29 -9.41 -0.27 -9.16
CA ILE A 29 -8.93 -1.06 -8.03
C ILE A 29 -8.55 -2.45 -8.53
N VAL A 30 -7.42 -2.97 -8.05
CA VAL A 30 -7.02 -4.36 -8.25
C VAL A 30 -6.77 -5.01 -6.90
N LEU A 31 -7.39 -6.17 -6.68
CA LEU A 31 -7.24 -6.99 -5.48
C LEU A 31 -6.32 -8.17 -5.75
N GLY A 32 -5.57 -8.62 -4.75
CA GLY A 32 -4.62 -9.71 -4.88
C GLY A 32 -3.57 -9.72 -3.78
N GLU A 33 -2.36 -10.12 -4.13
CA GLU A 33 -1.23 -10.25 -3.21
C GLU A 33 -0.08 -9.32 -3.63
N PHE A 34 0.37 -8.50 -2.67
CA PHE A 34 1.60 -7.74 -2.79
C PHE A 34 2.80 -8.66 -2.59
N LEU A 35 3.74 -8.61 -3.51
CA LEU A 35 4.96 -9.42 -3.45
C LEU A 35 6.13 -8.56 -2.98
N GLU A 36 6.53 -7.56 -3.78
CA GLU A 36 7.68 -6.71 -3.49
C GLU A 36 7.70 -5.44 -4.35
N PHE A 37 8.61 -4.53 -4.02
CA PHE A 37 8.97 -3.41 -4.88
C PHE A 37 10.12 -3.79 -5.81
N LYS A 38 10.04 -3.33 -7.06
CA LYS A 38 11.07 -3.52 -8.09
C LYS A 38 11.50 -2.18 -8.68
N GLY A 39 12.78 -1.99 -8.94
CA GLY A 39 13.30 -0.74 -9.47
C GLY A 39 14.82 -0.64 -9.31
N LYS A 40 15.33 0.59 -9.24
CA LYS A 40 16.75 0.81 -8.90
C LYS A 40 17.01 0.37 -7.46
N GLN A 41 18.23 -0.10 -7.20
CA GLN A 41 18.65 -0.59 -5.89
C GLN A 41 18.45 0.46 -4.78
N GLU A 42 18.73 1.74 -5.07
CA GLU A 42 18.49 2.85 -4.15
C GLU A 42 17.03 2.93 -3.69
N ASP A 43 16.09 2.77 -4.63
CA ASP A 43 14.65 2.86 -4.35
C ASP A 43 14.15 1.61 -3.62
N THR A 44 14.59 0.41 -4.01
CA THR A 44 14.16 -0.83 -3.35
C THR A 44 14.72 -0.95 -1.93
N LEU A 45 15.95 -0.48 -1.69
CA LEU A 45 16.51 -0.39 -0.34
C LEU A 45 15.73 0.59 0.54
N ALA A 46 15.35 1.74 0.00
CA ALA A 46 14.59 2.75 0.73
C ALA A 46 13.17 2.26 1.10
N LEU A 47 12.57 1.41 0.26
CA LEU A 47 11.24 0.82 0.49
C LEU A 47 11.27 -0.49 1.30
N LYS A 48 12.46 -1.03 1.65
CA LYS A 48 12.62 -2.33 2.33
C LYS A 48 11.87 -2.48 3.66
N GLN A 49 11.61 -1.37 4.35
CA GLN A 49 10.89 -1.37 5.63
C GLN A 49 9.38 -1.56 5.45
N ILE A 50 8.86 -1.30 4.25
CA ILE A 50 7.47 -1.53 3.91
C ILE A 50 7.28 -3.03 3.68
N LYS A 51 6.75 -3.69 4.70
CA LYS A 51 6.40 -5.12 4.67
C LYS A 51 4.92 -5.27 4.94
N ARG A 52 4.27 -6.23 4.28
CA ARG A 52 2.86 -6.60 4.50
C ARG A 52 2.51 -6.73 5.98
N SER A 53 3.34 -7.42 6.75
CA SER A 53 3.16 -7.62 8.20
C SER A 53 3.38 -6.38 9.08
N LYS A 54 3.96 -5.30 8.55
CA LYS A 54 4.31 -4.10 9.34
C LYS A 54 3.55 -2.86 8.94
N VAL A 55 3.11 -2.77 7.69
CA VAL A 55 2.48 -1.57 7.11
C VAL A 55 1.09 -1.95 6.63
N ASP A 56 0.10 -1.13 6.95
CA ASP A 56 -1.30 -1.29 6.52
C ASP A 56 -1.60 -0.53 5.23
N ARG A 57 -1.08 0.70 5.11
CA ARG A 57 -1.41 1.61 4.03
C ARG A 57 -0.20 2.39 3.55
N ILE A 58 -0.13 2.52 2.23
CA ILE A 58 0.88 3.28 1.51
C ILE A 58 0.13 4.26 0.62
N SER A 59 0.54 5.51 0.63
CA SER A 59 0.02 6.56 -0.25
C SER A 59 1.13 7.13 -1.11
N ILE A 60 0.81 7.44 -2.36
CA ILE A 60 1.77 7.86 -3.36
C ILE A 60 1.39 9.26 -3.83
N GLN A 61 2.32 10.20 -3.67
CA GLN A 61 2.13 11.59 -4.05
C GLN A 61 3.15 11.97 -5.12
N GLN A 62 2.67 12.66 -6.15
CA GLN A 62 3.53 13.20 -7.19
C GLN A 62 4.28 14.39 -6.62
N THR A 63 5.61 14.34 -6.59
CA THR A 63 6.40 15.53 -6.33
C THR A 63 6.50 16.29 -7.65
N SER A 64 5.87 17.46 -7.75
CA SER A 64 6.03 18.33 -8.91
C SER A 64 7.51 18.74 -9.00
N MET A 65 8.18 18.38 -10.09
CA MET A 65 9.51 18.90 -10.40
C MET A 65 9.43 19.62 -11.75
N LEU A 66 9.71 20.92 -11.71
CA LEU A 66 9.86 21.76 -12.88
C LEU A 66 11.22 21.41 -13.53
N GLY A 67 11.23 20.86 -14.75
CA GLY A 67 12.46 20.63 -15.54
C GLY A 67 12.77 19.17 -15.90
N PHE A 68 13.84 18.96 -16.69
CA PHE A 68 14.26 17.69 -17.32
C PHE A 68 14.78 16.59 -16.37
N ALA A 69 14.58 16.71 -15.05
CA ALA A 69 15.04 15.72 -14.09
C ALA A 69 14.11 14.48 -14.07
N PRO A 70 14.62 13.28 -13.76
CA PRO A 70 13.78 12.09 -13.62
C PRO A 70 12.70 12.32 -12.55
N SER A 71 11.44 12.22 -12.94
CA SER A 71 10.31 12.49 -12.04
C SER A 71 10.37 11.58 -10.81
N ARG A 72 10.44 12.16 -9.63
CA ARG A 72 10.36 11.46 -8.34
C ARG A 72 8.92 11.42 -7.82
N LEU A 73 8.70 10.55 -6.85
CA LEU A 73 7.44 10.34 -6.14
C LEU A 73 7.72 10.27 -4.65
N GLN A 74 6.80 10.80 -3.87
CA GLN A 74 6.81 10.70 -2.42
C GLN A 74 5.90 9.54 -2.01
N VAL A 75 6.47 8.59 -1.28
CA VAL A 75 5.78 7.42 -0.73
C VAL A 75 5.64 7.62 0.78
N ARG A 76 4.40 7.74 1.25
CA ARG A 76 4.09 7.86 2.68
C ARG A 76 3.44 6.60 3.18
N TYR A 77 3.87 6.13 4.35
CA TYR A 77 3.33 4.92 4.98
C TYR A 77 3.37 5.02 6.51
N SER A 78 2.49 4.27 7.15
CA SER A 78 2.43 4.12 8.61
C SER A 78 2.67 2.67 9.00
N TYR A 79 3.27 2.45 10.16
CA TYR A 79 3.30 1.12 10.75
C TYR A 79 1.93 0.77 11.33
N ARG A 80 1.56 -0.50 11.24
CA ARG A 80 0.40 -1.10 11.90
C ARG A 80 0.51 -0.88 13.40
N ASP A 81 -0.56 -0.38 14.00
CA ASP A 81 -0.67 -0.28 15.44
C ASP A 81 -1.34 -1.52 15.99
N TYR A 82 -0.53 -2.47 16.48
CA TYR A 82 -1.01 -3.69 17.11
C TYR A 82 -1.32 -3.51 18.61
N ARG A 83 -1.10 -2.32 19.18
CA ARG A 83 -1.07 -2.11 20.63
C ARG A 83 -2.11 -1.12 21.16
N SER A 84 -2.71 -0.26 20.35
CA SER A 84 -3.49 0.85 20.89
C SER A 84 -5.01 0.67 20.84
N GLU A 85 -5.60 0.61 22.03
CA GLU A 85 -6.98 1.05 22.30
C GLU A 85 -7.05 2.60 22.19
N GLY A 86 -6.87 3.15 20.98
CA GLY A 86 -7.24 4.53 20.69
C GLY A 86 -6.21 5.64 20.98
N ARG A 87 -4.90 5.36 20.99
CA ARG A 87 -3.88 6.43 20.98
C ARG A 87 -3.50 6.79 19.54
N SER A 88 -4.22 7.79 19.01
CA SER A 88 -4.01 8.37 17.68
C SER A 88 -2.63 9.01 17.55
N GLY A 89 -1.75 8.37 16.80
CA GLY A 89 -0.45 8.94 16.41
C GLY A 89 0.45 7.93 15.71
N SER A 90 -0.03 7.26 14.65
CA SER A 90 0.85 6.43 13.83
C SER A 90 1.93 7.33 13.20
N GLU A 91 3.20 7.13 13.58
CA GLU A 91 4.32 7.87 13.01
C GLU A 91 4.34 7.63 11.48
N SER A 92 4.00 8.68 10.72
CA SER A 92 4.02 8.64 9.26
C SER A 92 5.47 8.74 8.79
N LYS A 93 5.95 7.69 8.12
CA LYS A 93 7.25 7.68 7.43
C LYS A 93 7.07 8.13 5.99
N GLU A 94 8.12 8.74 5.46
CA GLU A 94 8.13 9.23 4.08
C GLU A 94 9.45 8.88 3.40
N VAL A 95 9.36 8.44 2.16
CA VAL A 95 10.50 8.09 1.31
C VAL A 95 10.28 8.63 -0.09
N THR A 96 11.31 9.19 -0.71
CA THR A 96 11.23 9.68 -2.10
C THR A 96 11.90 8.69 -3.05
N VAL A 97 11.15 8.17 -4.02
CA VAL A 97 11.64 7.19 -5.01
C VAL A 97 11.40 7.65 -6.44
N ARG A 98 11.96 6.95 -7.42
CA ARG A 98 11.70 7.26 -8.83
C ARG A 98 10.29 6.85 -9.27
N SER A 99 9.74 7.61 -10.21
CA SER A 99 8.44 7.30 -10.84
C SER A 99 8.37 5.97 -11.59
N SER A 100 9.53 5.45 -11.98
CA SER A 100 9.70 4.16 -12.64
C SER A 100 9.70 2.96 -11.69
N THR A 101 9.78 3.18 -10.37
CA THR A 101 9.68 2.09 -9.39
C THR A 101 8.34 1.40 -9.50
N GLU A 102 8.33 0.09 -9.37
CA GLU A 102 7.19 -0.77 -9.61
C GLU A 102 6.83 -1.58 -8.36
N VAL A 103 5.58 -2.00 -8.29
CA VAL A 103 5.08 -3.02 -7.37
C VAL A 103 4.85 -4.28 -8.16
N LEU A 104 5.41 -5.39 -7.70
CA LEU A 104 5.04 -6.73 -8.14
C LEU A 104 3.81 -7.17 -7.35
N PHE A 105 2.75 -7.51 -8.09
CA PHE A 105 1.46 -7.81 -7.51
C PHE A 105 0.82 -8.96 -8.28
N GLN A 106 0.35 -9.97 -7.55
CA GLN A 106 -0.39 -11.08 -8.14
C GLN A 106 -1.89 -10.84 -7.96
N PRO A 107 -2.65 -10.52 -9.03
CA PRO A 107 -4.09 -10.33 -8.90
C PRO A 107 -4.78 -11.62 -8.45
N ARG A 108 -5.82 -11.50 -7.63
CA ARG A 108 -6.53 -12.64 -7.01
C ARG A 108 -6.89 -13.76 -7.99
N ASP A 109 -7.45 -13.41 -9.14
CA ASP A 109 -7.96 -14.38 -10.13
C ASP A 109 -6.93 -14.68 -11.24
N SER A 110 -5.64 -14.54 -10.94
CA SER A 110 -4.56 -14.67 -11.91
C SER A 110 -3.33 -15.33 -11.30
N THR A 111 -2.78 -16.32 -12.00
CA THR A 111 -1.45 -16.89 -11.69
C THR A 111 -0.31 -16.01 -12.21
N LYS A 112 -0.61 -15.02 -13.05
CA LYS A 112 0.38 -14.10 -13.61
C LYS A 112 0.65 -12.94 -12.67
N ILE A 113 1.93 -12.68 -12.40
CA ILE A 113 2.41 -11.49 -11.70
C ILE A 113 2.28 -10.29 -12.63
N LYS A 114 1.67 -9.21 -12.12
CA LYS A 114 1.60 -7.91 -12.78
C LYS A 114 2.55 -6.92 -12.12
N LYS A 115 3.02 -5.98 -12.94
CA LYS A 115 3.85 -4.86 -12.50
C LYS A 115 3.03 -3.58 -12.58
N PHE A 116 3.00 -2.83 -11.49
CA PHE A 116 2.36 -1.53 -11.46
C PHE A 116 3.42 -0.47 -11.14
N LYS A 117 3.62 0.50 -12.04
CA LYS A 117 4.48 1.65 -11.74
C LYS A 117 3.86 2.47 -10.61
N LEU A 118 4.66 2.89 -9.64
CA LEU A 118 4.18 3.75 -8.55
C LEU A 118 3.56 5.05 -9.09
N SER A 119 4.06 5.56 -10.21
CA SER A 119 3.50 6.75 -10.86
C SER A 119 2.07 6.59 -11.38
N SER A 120 1.58 5.36 -11.56
CA SER A 120 0.19 5.09 -11.93
C SER A 120 -0.69 4.71 -10.73
N LEU A 121 -0.14 4.64 -9.52
CA LEU A 121 -0.86 4.29 -8.30
C LEU A 121 -1.19 5.54 -7.47
N LEU A 122 -2.29 5.46 -6.73
CA LEU A 122 -2.72 6.41 -5.71
C LEU A 122 -2.38 5.87 -4.31
N SER A 123 -2.72 4.61 -4.07
CA SER A 123 -2.51 3.96 -2.79
C SER A 123 -2.34 2.45 -2.91
N ILE A 124 -1.78 1.86 -1.86
CA ILE A 124 -1.71 0.41 -1.66
C ILE A 124 -2.21 0.14 -0.25
N SER A 125 -3.13 -0.80 -0.09
CA SER A 125 -3.53 -1.33 1.21
C SER A 125 -3.06 -2.76 1.30
N LEU A 126 -2.39 -3.09 2.39
CA LEU A 126 -1.90 -4.43 2.67
C LEU A 126 -2.87 -5.05 3.68
N SER A 127 -3.45 -6.19 3.32
CA SER A 127 -4.07 -7.12 4.24
C SER A 127 -2.94 -7.82 5.01
N ALA A 128 -3.02 -8.00 6.32
CA ALA A 128 -2.08 -8.84 7.07
C ALA A 128 -2.80 -9.45 8.26
#